data_AF-A0A961X264-F1
#
_entry.id   AF-A0A961X264-F1
#
_cell.length_a   1.000
_cell.length_b   1.000
_cell.length_c   1.000
_cell.angle_alpha   90.00
_cell.angle_beta   90.00
_cell.angle_gamma   90.00
#
_symmetry.space_group_name_H-M   'P 1'
#
loop_
_entity.id
_entity.type
_entity.pdbx_description
1 polymer ?
#
loop_
_entity_poly.entity_id
_entity_poly.type
_entity_poly.pdbx_seq_one_letter_code
_entity_poly.pdbx_strand_id
1 'polypeptide(L)'
;RLFGGNDTIKDFVTQADSIHVSAAGFGGGLVAGQTAALVQTADIATAPGTGPRFIYDTSGADSGLYFDPTGGSTSDAVRFATLTGIPLLAASDIVIF
;
A
#
# COMPACT_ATOMS: atom_id res chain seq x y z
N ARG A 1 -1.77 -15.50 -9.58
CA ARG A 1 -2.99 -14.69 -9.29
C ARG A 1 -3.24 -14.77 -7.80
N LEU A 2 -2.75 -13.80 -7.03
CA LEU A 2 -3.07 -13.67 -5.61
C LEU A 2 -3.99 -12.46 -5.48
N PHE A 3 -5.29 -12.69 -5.49
CA PHE A 3 -6.30 -11.73 -5.06
C PHE A 3 -7.06 -12.43 -3.93
N GLY A 4 -6.89 -11.99 -2.68
CA GLY A 4 -7.78 -12.44 -1.59
C GLY A 4 -7.19 -12.59 -0.18
N GLY A 5 -5.87 -12.52 0.02
CA GLY A 5 -5.31 -12.48 1.37
C GLY A 5 -5.29 -11.04 1.89
N ASN A 6 -6.31 -10.63 2.65
CA ASN A 6 -6.17 -9.45 3.52
C ASN A 6 -5.26 -9.86 4.70
N ASP A 7 -3.98 -10.06 4.41
CA ASP A 7 -3.01 -10.42 5.44
C ASP A 7 -3.00 -9.33 6.52
N THR A 8 -2.85 -9.74 7.77
CA THR A 8 -2.78 -8.82 8.90
C THR A 8 -1.41 -8.93 9.54
N ILE A 9 -0.63 -7.85 9.43
CA ILE A 9 0.70 -7.71 10.01
C ILE A 9 0.52 -7.07 11.38
N LYS A 10 0.89 -7.78 12.44
CA LYS A 10 0.53 -7.40 13.81
C LYS A 10 1.50 -6.45 14.51
N ASP A 11 2.74 -6.40 14.03
CA ASP A 11 3.88 -5.85 14.75
C ASP A 11 4.86 -5.11 13.83
N PHE A 12 4.37 -4.53 12.73
CA PHE A 12 5.20 -3.80 11.79
C PHE A 12 5.97 -2.65 12.45
N VAL A 13 7.29 -2.62 12.26
CA VAL A 13 8.20 -1.57 12.72
C VAL A 13 8.97 -0.97 11.53
N THR A 14 8.70 0.29 11.20
CA THR A 14 9.43 1.04 10.16
C THR A 14 10.95 0.96 10.35
N GLN A 15 11.71 0.96 9.26
CA GLN A 15 13.18 0.79 9.23
C GLN A 15 13.72 -0.55 9.75
N ALA A 16 12.90 -1.39 10.39
CA ALA A 16 13.27 -2.75 10.79
C ALA A 16 12.62 -3.81 9.88
N ASP A 17 11.35 -3.60 9.56
CA ASP A 17 10.56 -4.45 8.67
C ASP A 17 10.37 -3.82 7.30
N SER A 18 10.13 -4.66 6.30
CA SER A 18 9.84 -4.25 4.93
C SER A 18 8.66 -5.03 4.33
N ILE A 19 7.90 -4.37 3.47
CA ILE A 19 6.78 -4.94 2.72
C ILE A 19 7.23 -5.14 1.27
N HIS A 20 7.36 -6.40 0.86
CA HIS A 20 7.88 -6.75 -0.46
C HIS A 20 6.73 -7.02 -1.43
N VAL A 21 6.68 -6.24 -2.52
CA VAL A 21 5.64 -6.32 -3.55
C VAL A 21 6.28 -6.73 -4.87
N SER A 22 5.91 -7.90 -5.39
CA SER A 22 6.43 -8.35 -6.68
C SER A 22 5.76 -7.57 -7.82
N ALA A 23 6.49 -6.76 -8.59
CA ALA A 23 5.96 -6.04 -9.74
C ALA A 23 5.33 -6.99 -10.76
N ALA A 24 6.01 -8.10 -11.07
CA ALA A 24 5.53 -9.10 -12.02
C ALA A 24 4.29 -9.86 -11.49
N GLY A 25 4.24 -10.12 -10.18
CA GLY A 25 3.13 -10.82 -9.55
C GLY A 25 1.89 -9.95 -9.30
N PHE A 26 2.11 -8.66 -9.02
CA PHE A 26 1.08 -7.69 -8.64
C PHE A 26 0.50 -6.94 -9.86
N GLY A 27 1.36 -6.60 -10.83
CA GLY A 27 0.96 -5.88 -12.05
C GLY A 27 0.67 -4.40 -11.83
N GLY A 28 -0.25 -3.84 -12.62
CA GLY A 28 -0.73 -2.47 -12.43
C GLY A 28 0.29 -1.36 -12.71
N GLY A 29 1.29 -1.62 -13.55
CA GLY A 29 2.29 -0.63 -13.95
C GLY A 29 3.46 -0.47 -12.97
N LEU A 30 3.56 -1.32 -11.94
CA LEU A 30 4.74 -1.38 -11.09
C LEU A 30 5.98 -1.78 -11.89
N VAL A 31 7.12 -1.18 -11.53
CA VAL A 31 8.43 -1.48 -12.11
C VAL A 31 9.37 -1.84 -10.97
N ALA A 32 9.98 -3.02 -11.06
CA ALA A 32 10.94 -3.51 -10.07
C ALA A 32 12.08 -2.51 -9.84
N GLY A 33 12.45 -2.29 -8.59
CA GLY A 33 13.51 -1.37 -8.17
C GLY A 33 13.12 0.11 -8.15
N GLN A 34 11.90 0.48 -8.57
CA GLN A 34 11.43 1.85 -8.40
C GLN A 34 11.08 2.16 -6.94
N THR A 35 11.21 3.44 -6.58
CA THR A 35 10.69 3.94 -5.31
C THR A 35 9.17 3.84 -5.29
N ALA A 36 8.62 3.28 -4.21
CA ALA A 36 7.18 3.21 -4.02
C ALA A 36 6.58 4.62 -3.90
N ALA A 37 5.58 4.93 -4.73
CA ALA A 37 4.75 6.11 -4.54
C ALA A 37 3.75 5.82 -3.42
N LEU A 38 3.97 6.37 -2.23
CA LEU A 38 3.10 6.20 -1.06
C LEU A 38 2.32 7.47 -0.77
N VAL A 39 1.01 7.34 -0.56
CA VAL A 39 0.13 8.40 -0.07
C VAL A 39 -0.49 7.95 1.24
N GLN A 40 -0.35 8.76 2.29
CA GLN A 40 -1.04 8.53 3.55
C GLN A 40 -2.31 9.39 3.62
N THR A 41 -3.41 8.80 4.07
CA THR A 41 -4.71 9.48 4.22
C THR A 41 -5.46 8.95 5.45
N ALA A 42 -6.44 9.72 5.93
CA ALA A 42 -7.44 9.28 6.90
C ALA A 42 -8.84 9.12 6.26
N ASP A 43 -8.90 9.18 4.93
CA ASP A 43 -10.06 8.85 4.12
C ASP A 43 -9.57 8.41 2.74
N ILE A 44 -9.71 7.11 2.44
CA ILE A 44 -9.28 6.55 1.15
C ILE A 44 -9.97 7.22 -0.04
N ALA A 45 -11.24 7.64 0.10
CA ALA A 45 -12.02 8.21 -1.00
C ALA A 45 -11.45 9.55 -1.51
N THR A 46 -10.53 10.14 -0.75
CA THR A 46 -9.89 11.43 -1.07
C THR A 46 -8.39 11.33 -1.33
N ALA A 47 -7.82 10.11 -1.39
CA ALA A 47 -6.37 9.93 -1.54
C ALA A 47 -5.87 10.57 -2.86
N PRO A 48 -5.02 11.61 -2.81
CA PRO A 48 -4.75 12.44 -3.98
C PRO A 48 -3.74 11.84 -4.96
N GLY A 49 -3.93 12.09 -6.26
CA GLY A 49 -2.90 12.18 -7.31
C GLY A 49 -3.10 11.23 -8.51
N THR A 50 -2.03 10.92 -9.25
CA THR A 50 -2.10 10.22 -10.55
C THR A 50 -1.10 9.07 -10.65
N GLY A 51 -1.45 8.04 -11.43
CA GLY A 51 -0.60 6.89 -11.72
C GLY A 51 -0.56 5.83 -10.60
N PRO A 52 0.20 4.73 -10.82
CA PRO A 52 0.30 3.62 -9.88
C PRO A 52 0.86 4.04 -8.52
N ARG A 53 0.21 3.61 -7.43
CA ARG A 53 0.61 3.98 -6.06
C ARG A 53 0.07 3.10 -4.96
N PHE A 54 0.77 3.16 -3.84
CA PHE A 54 0.32 2.64 -2.57
C PHE A 54 -0.42 3.72 -1.78
N ILE A 55 -1.49 3.32 -1.10
CA ILE A 55 -2.26 4.18 -0.21
C ILE A 55 -2.23 3.54 1.18
N TYR A 56 -1.85 4.34 2.17
CA TYR A 56 -1.89 4.00 3.58
C TYR A 56 -3.07 4.73 4.24
N ASP A 57 -4.15 4.00 4.47
CA ASP A 57 -5.37 4.51 5.11
C ASP A 57 -5.29 4.32 6.63
N THR A 58 -5.43 5.43 7.35
CA THR A 58 -5.31 5.55 8.82
C THR A 58 -6.64 5.89 9.50
N SER A 59 -7.76 5.73 8.80
CA SER A 59 -9.12 6.10 9.25
C SER A 59 -9.69 5.24 10.41
N GLY A 60 -9.03 4.15 10.81
CA GLY A 60 -9.52 3.18 11.79
C GLY A 60 -8.55 2.86 12.93
N ALA A 61 -8.93 1.90 13.78
CA ALA A 61 -8.04 1.38 14.83
C ALA A 61 -6.86 0.58 14.26
N ASP A 62 -7.09 -0.08 13.13
CA ASP A 62 -6.08 -0.72 12.30
C ASP A 62 -6.01 0.02 10.96
N SER A 63 -4.84 0.02 10.36
CA SER A 63 -4.59 0.74 9.12
C SER A 63 -4.60 -0.19 7.91
N GLY A 64 -5.08 0.33 6.78
CA GLY A 64 -5.23 -0.43 5.54
C GLY A 64 -4.18 -0.04 4.51
N LEU A 65 -3.60 -1.03 3.85
CA LEU A 65 -2.72 -0.83 2.70
C LEU A 65 -3.42 -1.23 1.42
N TYR A 66 -3.47 -0.26 0.50
CA TYR A 66 -4.13 -0.39 -0.78
C TYR A 66 -3.15 -0.09 -1.90
N PHE A 67 -3.40 -0.66 -3.06
CA PHE A 67 -2.72 -0.28 -4.29
C PHE A 67 -3.74 0.23 -5.30
N ASP A 68 -3.52 1.44 -5.78
CA ASP A 68 -4.31 2.08 -6.84
C ASP A 68 -3.44 2.09 -8.12
N PRO A 69 -3.77 1.29 -9.14
CA PRO A 69 -2.96 1.16 -10.35
C PRO A 69 -3.09 2.36 -11.29
N THR A 70 -4.17 3.13 -11.22
CA THR A 70 -4.42 4.23 -12.17
C THR A 70 -4.23 5.61 -11.53
N GLY A 71 -4.46 5.71 -10.22
CA GLY A 71 -4.57 6.96 -9.50
C GLY A 71 -5.86 7.69 -9.87
N GLY A 72 -6.34 8.55 -8.97
CA GLY A 72 -7.49 9.42 -9.22
C GLY A 72 -8.60 9.19 -8.22
N SER A 73 -9.69 8.55 -8.62
CA SER A 73 -10.89 8.37 -7.80
C SER A 73 -10.80 7.22 -6.78
N THR A 74 -9.67 6.50 -6.69
CA THR A 74 -9.43 5.34 -5.80
C THR A 74 -10.43 4.19 -5.94
N SER A 75 -11.31 4.24 -6.95
CA SER A 75 -12.38 3.27 -7.18
C SER A 75 -11.89 1.88 -7.56
N ASP A 76 -10.67 1.81 -8.10
CA ASP A 76 -9.93 0.60 -8.47
C ASP A 76 -8.80 0.30 -7.48
N ALA A 77 -8.71 1.03 -6.36
CA ALA A 77 -7.76 0.73 -5.30
C ALA A 77 -8.13 -0.59 -4.62
N VAL A 78 -7.18 -1.52 -4.55
CA VAL A 78 -7.38 -2.84 -3.94
C VAL A 78 -6.57 -2.94 -2.66
N ARG A 79 -7.24 -3.28 -1.56
CA ARG A 79 -6.58 -3.59 -0.29
C ARG A 79 -5.78 -4.88 -0.42
N PHE A 80 -4.54 -4.86 0.02
CA PHE A 80 -3.67 -6.04 0.00
C PHE A 80 -3.08 -6.40 1.37
N ALA A 81 -3.14 -5.49 2.36
CA ALA A 81 -2.73 -5.80 3.73
C ALA A 81 -3.44 -4.91 4.77
N THR A 82 -3.42 -5.38 6.01
CA THR A 82 -3.77 -4.66 7.24
C THR A 82 -2.54 -4.56 8.11
N LEU A 83 -2.26 -3.39 8.68
CA LEU A 83 -1.34 -3.27 9.81
C LEU A 83 -2.19 -3.10 11.07
N THR A 84 -1.93 -3.92 12.09
CA THR A 84 -2.57 -3.73 13.41
C THR A 84 -2.09 -2.40 13.98
N GLY A 85 -3.03 -1.58 14.47
CA GLY A 85 -2.74 -0.21 14.86
C GLY A 85 -2.48 0.70 13.66
N ILE A 86 -1.79 1.80 13.94
CA ILE A 86 -1.39 2.80 12.94
C ILE A 86 0.12 3.02 13.06
N PRO A 87 0.96 1.98 12.80
CA PRO A 87 2.40 2.15 12.89
C PRO A 87 2.89 3.16 11.84
N LEU A 88 4.04 3.79 12.09
CA LEU A 88 4.67 4.61 11.07
C LEU A 88 5.02 3.73 9.87
N LEU A 89 4.69 4.19 8.66
CA LEU A 89 5.06 3.53 7.41
C LEU A 89 5.62 4.59 6.45
N ALA A 90 6.83 4.35 5.95
CA ALA A 90 7.48 5.18 4.96
C ALA A 90 7.47 4.49 3.59
N ALA A 91 7.59 5.28 2.52
CA ALA A 91 7.73 4.74 1.16
C ALA A 91 8.95 3.81 1.02
N SER A 92 10.02 4.07 1.77
CA SER A 92 11.23 3.23 1.82
C SER A 92 11.00 1.85 2.44
N ASP A 93 9.93 1.66 3.21
CA ASP A 93 9.60 0.37 3.78
C ASP A 93 8.90 -0.56 2.76
N ILE A 94 8.45 -0.02 1.61
CA ILE A 94 7.83 -0.79 0.53
C ILE A 94 8.86 -1.04 -0.57
N VAL A 95 9.19 -2.31 -0.78
CA VAL A 95 10.16 -2.75 -1.78
C VAL A 95 9.43 -3.37 -2.96
N ILE A 96 9.55 -2.75 -4.14
CA ILE A 96 9.02 -3.29 -5.40
C ILE A 96 10.12 -4.13 -6.07
N PHE A 97 9.86 -5.43 -6.34
CA PHE A 97 10.86 -6.35 -6.92
C PHE A 97 10.35 -7.19 -8.10
#